data_AF-A0A227JEU6-F1
#
_entry.id   AF-A0A227JEU6-F1
#
_cell.length_a   1.000
_cell.length_b   1.000
_cell.length_c   1.000
_cell.angle_alpha   90.00
_cell.angle_beta   90.00
_cell.angle_gamma   90.00
#
_symmetry.space_group_name_H-M   'P 1'
#
loop_
_entity.id
_entity.type
_entity.pdbx_description
1 polymer ?
#
loop_
_entity_poly.entity_id
_entity_poly.type
_entity_poly.pdbx_seq_one_letter_code
_entity_poly.pdbx_strand_id
1 'polypeptide(L)' 'MRDITPDICDQFEDQVTLLNLPLQNFGQRTAFHGEIVTVRCYHDNSKVREVLEQDGTGKVLIVDG' A
#
# COMPACT_ATOMS: atom_id res chain seq x y z
N MET A 1 -17.63 1.00 -7.49
CA MET A 1 -16.40 0.42 -6.93
C MET A 1 -16.73 0.02 -5.50
N ARG A 2 -16.31 -1.16 -5.03
CA ARG A 2 -16.74 -1.73 -3.76
C ARG A 2 -15.75 -1.33 -2.67
N ASP A 3 -16.25 -0.85 -1.53
CA ASP A 3 -15.45 -0.60 -0.34
C ASP A 3 -15.03 -1.94 0.26
N ILE A 4 -13.72 -2.21 0.29
CA ILE A 4 -13.19 -3.53 0.69
C ILE A 4 -12.80 -3.59 2.16
N THR A 5 -12.39 -2.48 2.75
CA THR A 5 -11.88 -2.45 4.12
C THR A 5 -12.96 -2.66 5.19
N PRO A 6 -14.22 -2.19 5.05
CA PRO A 6 -15.26 -2.47 6.04
C PRO A 6 -15.53 -3.98 6.17
N ASP A 7 -15.77 -4.66 5.04
CA ASP A 7 -16.02 -6.11 5.00
C ASP A 7 -14.85 -6.92 5.61
N ILE A 8 -13.61 -6.44 5.47
CA ILE A 8 -12.41 -7.08 6.04
C ILE A 8 -12.34 -6.86 7.55
N CYS A 9 -12.59 -5.64 8.04
CA CYS A 9 -12.62 -5.35 9.48
C CYS A 9 -13.66 -6.18 10.21
N ASP A 10 -14.86 -6.33 9.62
CA ASP A 10 -15.95 -7.12 10.22
C ASP A 10 -15.59 -8.62 10.34
N GLN A 11 -14.79 -9.15 9.41
CA GLN A 11 -14.44 -10.59 9.36
C GLN A 11 -13.13 -10.93 10.09
N PHE A 12 -12.19 -9.99 10.15
CA PHE A 12 -10.82 -10.23 10.59
C PHE A 12 -10.37 -9.24 11.66
N GLU A 13 -11.28 -8.75 12.50
CA GLU A 13 -11.05 -7.69 13.49
C GLU A 13 -9.73 -7.86 14.28
N ASP A 14 -9.46 -9.06 14.80
CA ASP A 14 -8.26 -9.35 15.60
C ASP A 14 -6.96 -9.51 14.77
N GLN A 15 -7.07 -9.57 13.45
CA GLN A 15 -5.94 -9.82 12.53
C GLN A 15 -5.57 -8.58 11.70
N VAL A 16 -6.33 -7.50 11.82
CA VAL A 16 -6.09 -6.25 11.09
C VAL A 16 -5.56 -5.16 12.00
N THR A 17 -4.84 -4.23 11.42
CA THR A 17 -4.36 -3.04 12.12
C THR A 17 -4.59 -1.82 11.23
N LEU A 18 -5.23 -0.79 11.80
CA LEU A 18 -5.49 0.45 11.08
C LEU A 18 -4.20 1.26 10.92
N LEU A 19 -3.90 1.66 9.68
CA LEU A 19 -2.86 2.64 9.38
C LEU A 19 -3.45 4.05 9.41
N ASN A 20 -3.21 4.79 10.49
CA ASN A 20 -3.71 6.14 10.66
C ASN A 20 -2.70 7.20 10.15
N LEU A 21 -2.63 7.39 8.83
CA LEU A 21 -1.81 8.41 8.18
C LEU A 21 -2.67 9.37 7.34
N PRO A 22 -2.34 10.67 7.29
CA PRO A 22 -3.08 11.66 6.51
C PRO A 22 -2.75 11.57 5.00
N LEU A 23 -2.99 10.41 4.39
CA LEU A 23 -2.75 10.15 2.97
C LEU A 23 -3.89 10.66 2.09
N GLN A 24 -3.59 10.97 0.83
CA GLN A 24 -4.55 11.39 -0.18
C GLN A 24 -4.57 10.39 -1.35
N ASN A 25 -5.74 10.23 -1.98
CA ASN A 25 -5.92 9.32 -3.11
C ASN A 25 -5.62 10.04 -4.43
N PHE A 26 -4.62 9.56 -5.17
CA PHE A 26 -4.23 10.15 -6.48
C PHE A 26 -4.46 9.22 -7.67
N GLY A 27 -4.54 7.90 -7.45
CA GLY A 27 -4.71 6.92 -8.52
C GLY A 27 -6.17 6.76 -8.97
N GLN A 28 -6.38 6.28 -10.20
CA GLN A 28 -7.71 5.95 -10.72
C GLN A 28 -8.33 4.74 -10.00
N ARG A 29 -7.49 3.83 -9.49
CA ARG A 29 -7.94 2.69 -8.67
C ARG A 29 -8.20 3.19 -7.25
N THR A 30 -9.46 3.06 -6.82
CA THR A 30 -9.95 3.61 -5.56
C THR A 30 -9.81 2.62 -4.39
N ALA A 31 -9.48 1.36 -4.68
CA ALA A 31 -9.13 0.32 -3.73
C ALA A 31 -8.03 -0.57 -4.33
N PHE A 32 -7.08 -1.02 -3.49
CA PHE A 32 -5.99 -1.90 -3.87
C PHE A 32 -5.49 -2.68 -2.64
N HIS A 33 -4.85 -3.82 -2.89
CA HIS A 33 -4.30 -4.70 -1.85
C HIS A 33 -3.15 -5.54 -2.42
N GLY A 34 -2.32 -6.09 -1.54
CA GLY A 34 -1.20 -6.95 -1.91
C GLY A 34 -0.21 -7.15 -0.77
N GLU A 35 0.79 -7.99 -0.99
CA GLU A 35 1.93 -8.15 -0.09
C GLU A 35 2.71 -6.83 0.03
N ILE A 36 3.06 -6.45 1.25
CA ILE A 36 3.76 -5.19 1.52
C ILE A 36 5.23 -5.31 1.11
N VAL A 37 5.70 -4.37 0.30
CA VAL A 37 7.12 -4.15 0.02
C VAL A 37 7.48 -2.77 0.53
N THR A 38 8.58 -2.62 1.24
CA THR A 38 8.96 -1.33 1.85
C THR A 38 10.23 -0.76 1.24
N VAL A 39 10.25 0.54 1.00
CA VAL A 39 11.48 1.31 0.72
C VAL A 39 11.56 2.44 1.73
N ARG A 40 12.74 2.66 2.30
CA ARG A 40 13.05 3.85 3.07
C ARG A 40 14.14 4.65 2.36
N CYS A 41 13.88 5.93 2.14
CA CYS A 41 14.79 6.85 1.46
C CYS A 41 14.71 8.25 2.06
N TYR A 42 15.61 9.15 1.64
CA TYR A 42 15.58 10.56 2.00
C TYR A 42 16.05 11.39 0.82
N HIS A 43 15.14 12.11 0.16
CA HIS A 43 15.38 12.90 -1.06
C HIS A 43 16.03 12.14 -2.24
N ASP A 44 15.98 10.80 -2.25
CA ASP A 44 16.49 9.95 -3.33
C ASP A 44 15.52 8.80 -3.64
N ASN A 45 14.92 8.82 -4.84
CA ASN A 45 13.95 7.81 -5.28
C ASN A 45 14.58 6.65 -6.07
N SER A 46 15.91 6.53 -6.13
CA SER A 46 16.60 5.48 -6.90
C SER A 46 16.13 4.08 -6.51
N LYS A 47 15.95 3.83 -5.20
CA LYS A 47 15.41 2.55 -4.69
C LYS A 47 13.93 2.34 -4.99
N VAL A 48 13.14 3.41 -5.04
CA VAL A 48 11.72 3.33 -5.46
C VAL A 48 11.65 2.84 -6.90
N ARG A 49 12.45 3.43 -7.80
CA ARG A 49 12.51 3.02 -9.21
C ARG A 49 12.96 1.57 -9.39
N GLU A 50 14.05 1.18 -8.73
CA GLU A 50 14.60 -0.19 -8.80
C GLU A 50 13.57 -1.25 -8.37
N VAL A 51 12.77 -0.97 -7.34
CA VAL A 51 11.73 -1.91 -6.88
C VAL A 51 10.54 -1.96 -7.83
N LEU A 52 10.14 -0.83 -8.43
CA LEU A 52 9.05 -0.78 -9.40
C LEU A 52 9.38 -1.48 -10.73
N GLU A 53 10.66 -1.67 -11.05
CA GLU A 53 11.12 -2.42 -12.23
C GLU A 53 11.04 -3.95 -12.04
N GLN A 54 10.79 -4.43 -10.82
CA GLN A 54 10.63 -5.86 -10.50
C GLN A 54 9.18 -6.32 -10.69
N ASP A 55 8.94 -7.63 -10.60
CA ASP A 55 7.57 -8.16 -10.61
C ASP A 55 6.77 -7.73 -9.37
N GLY A 56 5.84 -6.81 -9.61
CA GLY A 56 4.92 -6.24 -8.64
C GLY A 56 3.55 -6.95 -8.56
N THR A 57 3.39 -8.10 -9.24
CA THR A 57 2.10 -8.82 -9.25
C THR A 57 1.68 -9.17 -7.82
N GLY A 58 0.53 -8.65 -7.39
CA GLY A 58 -0.02 -8.90 -6.06
C GLY A 58 0.69 -8.18 -4.91
N LYS A 59 1.47 -7.13 -5.18
CA LYS A 59 2.25 -6.39 -4.18
C LYS A 59 1.84 -4.91 -4.08
N VAL A 60 2.13 -4.31 -2.92
CA VAL A 60 1.96 -2.88 -2.65
C VAL A 60 3.28 -2.32 -2.10
N LEU A 61 3.87 -1.37 -2.82
CA LEU A 61 5.08 -0.67 -2.38
C LEU A 61 4.72 0.50 -1.45
N ILE A 62 5.20 0.45 -0.22
CA ILE A 62 5.12 1.51 0.79
C ILE A 62 6.47 2.22 0.86
N VAL A 63 6.49 3.53 0.63
CA VAL A 63 7.71 4.35 0.63
C VAL A 63 7.69 5.28 1.83
N ASP A 64 8.69 5.14 2.70
CA ASP A 64 9.03 6.06 3.79
C ASP A 64 10.14 7.00 3.27
N GLY A 65 9.81 8.27 3.00
CA GLY A 65 10.62 9.19 2.20
C GLY A 65 11.06 10.46 2.91
#